data_AF-A0A6M0G9R9-F1
#
_entry.id   AF-A0A6M0G9R9-F1
#
_cell.length_a   1.000
_cell.length_b   1.000
_cell.length_c   1.000
_cell.angle_alpha   90.00
_cell.angle_beta   90.00
_cell.angle_gamma   90.00
#
_symmetry.space_group_name_H-M   'P 1'
#
loop_
_entity.id
_entity.type
_entity.pdbx_description
1 polymer ?
#
loop_
_entity_poly.entity_id
_entity_poly.type
_entity_poly.pdbx_seq_one_letter_code
_entity_poly.pdbx_strand_id
1 'polypeptide(L)' 'MTLQDVMELAKQLSPTDKKRLIEQLMFDMKLESQPVKQPRQSLWGICRDLGQAPSAEDIDSMRQEAWDNFPRENI' A
#
# COMPACT_ATOMS: atom_id res chain seq x y z
N MET A 1 11.33 0.51 -34.47
CA MET A 1 11.01 -0.91 -34.22
C MET A 1 9.52 -0.99 -33.96
N THR A 2 8.80 -1.76 -34.78
CA THR A 2 7.35 -1.95 -34.63
C THR A 2 7.04 -3.21 -33.82
N LEU A 3 5.82 -3.36 -33.31
CA LEU A 3 5.39 -4.59 -32.63
C LEU A 3 5.53 -5.82 -33.54
N GLN A 4 5.24 -5.64 -34.83
CA GLN A 4 5.39 -6.67 -35.84
C GLN A 4 6.84 -7.15 -35.96
N ASP A 5 7.80 -6.22 -35.97
CA ASP A 5 9.23 -6.55 -36.04
C ASP A 5 9.68 -7.35 -34.80
N VAL A 6 9.19 -6.97 -33.61
CA VAL A 6 9.50 -7.69 -32.36
C VAL A 6 8.90 -9.10 -32.37
N MET A 7 7.68 -9.26 -32.89
CA MET A 7 7.03 -10.57 -33.05
C MET A 7 7.83 -11.50 -33.97
N GLU A 8 8.33 -10.99 -35.10
CA GLU A 8 9.14 -11.79 -36.00
C GLU A 8 10.47 -12.22 -35.36
N LEU A 9 11.09 -11.36 -34.56
CA LEU A 9 12.29 -11.72 -33.80
C LEU A 9 11.98 -12.75 -32.69
N ALA A 10 10.88 -12.56 -31.95
CA ALA A 10 10.47 -13.50 -30.90
C ALA A 10 10.14 -14.90 -31.46
N LYS A 11 9.66 -15.01 -32.70
CA LYS A 11 9.42 -16.30 -33.36
C LYS A 11 10.69 -17.10 -33.60
N GLN A 12 11.84 -16.44 -33.78
CA GLN A 12 13.14 -17.09 -34.03
C GLN A 12 13.76 -17.71 -32.76
N LEU A 13 13.24 -17.38 -31.57
CA LEU A 13 13.72 -17.91 -30.30
C LEU A 13 13.42 -19.40 -30.13
N SER A 14 14.27 -20.08 -29.36
CA SER A 14 14.01 -21.44 -28.90
C SER A 14 12.74 -21.49 -28.03
N PRO A 15 12.07 -22.65 -27.90
CA PRO A 15 10.90 -22.78 -27.01
C PRO A 15 11.18 -22.36 -25.56
N THR A 16 12.41 -22.60 -25.08
CA THR A 16 12.84 -22.20 -23.72
C THR A 16 12.97 -20.70 -23.60
N ASP A 17 13.57 -20.04 -24.59
CA ASP A 17 13.78 -18.60 -24.55
C ASP A 17 12.47 -17.83 -24.75
N LYS A 18 11.52 -18.38 -25.51
CA LYS A 18 10.15 -17.84 -25.60
C LYS A 18 9.46 -17.82 -24.23
N LYS A 19 9.61 -18.87 -23.42
CA LYS A 19 9.06 -18.91 -22.05
C LYS A 19 9.69 -17.84 -21.17
N ARG A 20 11.02 -17.72 -21.19
CA ARG A 20 11.74 -16.69 -20.44
C ARG A 20 11.30 -15.28 -20.83
N LEU A 21 11.16 -15.02 -22.13
CA LEU A 21 10.68 -13.74 -22.64
C LEU A 21 9.28 -13.42 -22.11
N ILE A 22 8.35 -14.39 -22.13
CA ILE A 22 7.00 -14.22 -21.60
C ILE A 22 7.03 -13.93 -20.10
N GLU A 23 7.80 -14.70 -19.33
CA GLU A 23 7.94 -14.52 -17.87
C GLU A 23 8.45 -13.13 -17.52
N GLN A 24 9.48 -12.65 -18.23
CA GLN A 24 10.05 -11.33 -18.02
C GLN A 24 9.08 -10.22 -18.40
N LEU A 25 8.42 -10.31 -19.56
CA LEU A 25 7.41 -9.33 -19.96
C LEU A 25 6.24 -9.28 -18.96
N MET A 26 5.78 -10.43 -18.46
CA MET A 26 4.75 -10.48 -17.44
C MET A 26 5.19 -9.84 -16.13
N PHE A 27 6.46 -9.98 -15.74
CA PHE A 27 7.01 -9.33 -14.54
C PHE A 27 7.07 -7.81 -14.72
N ASP A 28 7.59 -7.34 -15.86
CA ASP A 28 7.73 -5.92 -16.17
C ASP A 28 6.36 -5.24 -16.23
N MET A 29 5.38 -5.85 -16.89
CA MET A 29 4.00 -5.34 -16.91
C MET A 29 3.39 -5.25 -15.51
N LYS A 30 3.68 -6.20 -14.62
CA LYS A 30 3.22 -6.12 -13.22
C LYS A 30 3.86 -4.94 -12.48
N LEU A 31 5.14 -4.69 -12.72
CA LEU A 31 5.86 -3.56 -12.12
C LEU A 31 5.31 -2.21 -12.62
N GLU A 32 5.05 -2.10 -13.91
CA GLU A 32 4.46 -0.91 -14.55
C GLU A 32 2.99 -0.70 -14.17
N SER A 33 2.25 -1.80 -13.93
CA SER A 33 0.85 -1.75 -13.46
C SER A 33 0.71 -1.40 -11.99
N GLN A 34 1.82 -1.29 -11.23
CA GLN A 34 1.73 -0.75 -9.88
C GLN A 34 1.08 0.62 -9.96
N PRO A 35 -0.01 0.87 -9.21
CA PRO A 35 -0.76 2.09 -9.34
C PRO A 35 0.22 3.25 -9.17
N VAL A 36 0.35 4.08 -10.21
CA VAL A 36 1.00 5.40 -10.14
C VAL A 36 0.52 5.98 -8.84
N LYS A 37 1.45 6.21 -7.89
CA LYS A 37 1.12 6.61 -6.51
C LYS A 37 0.20 7.82 -6.58
N GLN A 38 -1.10 7.58 -6.59
CA GLN A 38 -2.08 8.65 -6.61
C GLN A 38 -1.83 9.42 -5.32
N PRO A 39 -1.88 10.76 -5.36
CA PRO A 39 -1.78 11.53 -4.14
C PRO A 39 -2.78 10.96 -3.15
N ARG A 40 -2.28 10.47 -2.00
CA ARG A 40 -3.13 9.89 -0.97
C ARG A 40 -4.18 10.94 -0.61
N GLN A 41 -5.42 10.49 -0.41
CA GLN A 41 -6.46 11.38 0.09
C GLN A 41 -5.99 12.02 1.40
N SER A 42 -6.26 13.31 1.56
CA SER A 42 -5.94 14.03 2.78
C SER A 42 -6.72 13.41 3.95
N LEU A 43 -6.03 13.12 5.06
CA LEU A 43 -6.67 12.73 6.32
C LEU A 43 -7.23 13.94 7.09
N TRP A 44 -7.01 15.16 6.58
CA TRP A 44 -7.52 16.36 7.21
C TRP A 44 -9.05 16.35 7.24
N GLY A 45 -9.61 16.47 8.45
CA GLY A 45 -11.06 16.44 8.67
C GLY A 45 -11.67 15.04 8.89
N ILE A 46 -10.86 13.98 8.96
CA ILE A 46 -11.38 12.61 9.20
C ILE A 46 -12.20 12.47 10.50
N CYS A 47 -11.91 13.30 11.50
CA CYS A 47 -12.64 13.34 12.78
C CYS A 47 -13.68 14.45 12.88
N ARG A 48 -14.01 15.16 11.79
CA ARG A 48 -14.90 16.33 11.85
C ARG A 48 -16.27 15.99 12.43
N ASP A 49 -16.78 14.80 12.12
CA ASP A 49 -18.10 14.35 12.54
C ASP A 49 -18.13 13.88 14.01
N LEU A 50 -16.96 13.77 14.67
CA LEU A 50 -16.86 13.44 16.11
C LEU A 50 -17.08 14.67 17.01
N GLY A 51 -17.25 15.87 16.43
CA GLY A 51 -17.47 17.10 17.18
C GLY A 51 -16.18 17.70 17.75
N GLN A 52 -16.31 18.42 18.86
CA GLN A 52 -15.18 19.06 19.51
C GLN A 52 -14.25 18.02 20.13
N ALA A 53 -12.94 18.15 19.86
CA ALA A 53 -11.95 17.31 20.52
C ALA A 53 -11.97 17.57 22.04
N PRO A 54 -11.83 16.53 22.87
CA PRO A 54 -11.76 16.69 24.33
C PRO A 54 -10.57 17.56 24.73
N SER A 55 -10.68 18.22 25.89
CA SER A 55 -9.56 18.99 26.46
C SER A 55 -8.44 18.05 26.93
N ALA A 56 -7.26 18.61 27.21
CA ALA A 56 -6.16 17.84 27.76
C ALA A 56 -6.53 17.26 29.13
N GLU A 57 -7.24 18.04 29.94
CA GLU A 57 -7.76 17.65 31.26
C GLU A 57 -8.76 16.50 31.15
N ASP A 58 -9.69 16.54 30.18
CA ASP A 58 -10.65 15.45 29.93
C ASP A 58 -9.93 14.15 29.54
N ILE A 59 -8.90 14.25 28.69
CA ILE A 59 -8.11 13.09 28.25
C ILE A 59 -7.34 12.49 29.44
N ASP A 60 -6.74 13.32 30.28
CA ASP A 60 -5.97 12.87 31.43
C ASP A 60 -6.86 12.21 32.49
N SER A 61 -8.04 12.78 32.76
CA SER A 61 -9.04 12.18 33.65
C SER A 61 -9.51 10.81 33.15
N MET A 62 -9.88 10.71 31.87
CA MET A 62 -10.30 9.45 31.24
C MET A 62 -9.19 8.40 31.25
N ARG A 63 -7.93 8.82 31.05
CA ARG A 63 -6.77 7.92 31.11
C ARG A 63 -6.60 7.35 32.51
N GLN A 64 -6.70 8.18 33.55
CA GLN A 64 -6.63 7.71 34.94
C GLN A 64 -7.74 6.71 35.23
N GLU A 65 -9.00 7.05 34.93
CA GLU A 65 -10.16 6.17 35.14
C GLU A 65 -10.03 4.83 34.40
N ALA A 66 -9.63 4.85 33.13
CA ALA A 66 -9.49 3.64 32.33
C ALA A 66 -8.36 2.71 32.83
N TRP A 67 -7.33 3.27 33.47
CA TRP A 67 -6.15 2.54 33.93
C TRP A 67 -6.12 2.29 35.44
N ASP A 68 -7.09 2.82 36.19
CA ASP A 68 -7.18 2.66 37.65
C ASP A 68 -7.29 1.19 38.08
N ASN A 69 -7.93 0.35 37.26
CA ASN A 69 -8.07 -1.10 37.49
C ASN A 69 -7.09 -1.94 36.65
N PHE A 70 -6.12 -1.32 35.96
CA PHE A 70 -5.16 -2.07 35.17
C PHE A 70 -4.16 -2.76 36.12
N PRO A 71 -4.02 -4.10 36.08
CA PRO A 71 -3.16 -4.81 37.02
C PRO A 71 -1.72 -4.36 36.83
N ARG A 72 -1.19 -3.66 37.84
CA ARG A 72 0.22 -3.27 37.94
C ARG A 72 0.99 -4.40 38.61
N GLU A 73 1.01 -5.57 37.99
CA GLU A 73 1.99 -6.57 38.39
C GLU A 73 3.37 -6.02 38.01
N ASN A 74 4.17 -5.71 39.02
CA ASN A 74 5.57 -5.36 38.85
C ASN A 74 6.28 -6.57 38.25
N ILE A 75 6.83 -6.40 37.05
CA ILE A 75 7.81 -7.31 36.44
C ILE A 75 9.17 -7.06 37.09
#